data_AF-A0A7S2SG69-F1
#
_entry.id   AF-A0A7S2SG69-F1
#
_cell.length_a   1.000
_cell.length_b   1.000
_cell.length_c   1.000
_cell.angle_alpha   90.00
_cell.angle_beta   90.00
_cell.angle_gamma   90.00
#
_symmetry.space_group_name_H-M   'P 1'
#
loop_
_entity.id
_entity.type
_entity.pdbx_description
1 polymer ?
#
loop_
_entity_poly.entity_id
_entity_poly.type
_entity_poly.pdbx_seq_one_letter_code
_entity_poly.pdbx_strand_id
1 'polypeptide(L)'
;IYGIALGYKSAIIPVLVLALVVYGSFTICDMYGVSLAAIGFLSNLATGLTIDVYGPVCDNAGGIAEMAELEPYVREKTDALDAAGNTTAAIGKGFAIGSAALVSLALFGAFVTRIRHSSNDELFQDGVNMLQPLTFAFLIIGGMIPFAFAAMTMKSVGVAAMQMVLEVQRQFDEKPHLLDANPTERPDYDACIAISTKASLKEMVPPGAMVIFTPLLTGIFFGVYAVSGLLVGSLIASVQLAASMS
;
A
#
# COMPACT_ATOMS: atom_id res chain seq x y z
N ILE A 1 -15.68 6.43 13.20
CA ILE A 1 -15.00 7.60 13.82
C ILE A 1 -13.77 7.14 14.62
N TYR A 2 -13.92 6.33 15.67
CA TYR A 2 -12.78 5.84 16.47
C TYR A 2 -11.70 5.10 15.67
N GLY A 3 -12.08 4.24 14.71
CA GLY A 3 -11.10 3.55 13.85
C GLY A 3 -10.25 4.48 12.99
N ILE A 4 -10.87 5.50 12.37
CA ILE A 4 -10.16 6.54 11.60
C ILE A 4 -9.22 7.33 12.52
N ALA A 5 -9.69 7.71 13.71
CA ALA A 5 -8.86 8.42 14.68
C ALA A 5 -7.67 7.57 15.17
N LEU A 6 -7.87 6.26 15.35
CA LEU A 6 -6.81 5.32 15.70
C LEU A 6 -5.76 5.23 14.59
N GLY A 7 -6.18 5.13 13.33
CA GLY A 7 -5.28 5.13 12.17
C GLY A 7 -4.46 6.42 12.05
N TYR A 8 -5.07 7.59 12.25
CA TYR A 8 -4.31 8.85 12.25
C TYR A 8 -3.32 8.94 13.41
N LYS A 9 -3.67 8.37 14.57
CA LYS A 9 -2.77 8.32 15.74
C LYS A 9 -1.61 7.33 15.55
N SER A 10 -1.84 6.20 14.88
CA SER A 10 -0.83 5.15 14.71
C SER A 10 0.36 5.61 13.87
N ALA A 11 0.16 6.55 12.93
CA ALA A 11 1.22 7.08 12.06
C ALA A 11 2.28 7.92 12.81
N ILE A 12 1.96 8.49 13.97
CA ILE A 12 2.83 9.46 14.67
C ILE A 12 4.20 8.86 15.01
N ILE A 13 4.23 7.72 15.70
CA ILE A 13 5.48 7.11 16.17
C ILE A 13 6.33 6.59 15.00
N PRO A 14 5.79 5.81 14.04
CA PRO A 14 6.56 5.35 12.88
C PRO A 14 7.19 6.48 12.08
N VAL A 15 6.46 7.59 11.88
CA VAL A 15 6.97 8.75 11.13
C VAL A 15 8.10 9.45 11.88
N LEU A 16 7.98 9.61 13.20
CA LEU A 16 9.06 10.17 14.03
C LEU A 16 10.31 9.29 13.99
N VAL A 17 10.15 7.98 14.09
CA VAL A 17 11.27 7.02 13.98
C VAL A 17 11.91 7.12 12.60
N LEU A 18 11.11 7.16 11.53
CA LEU A 18 11.62 7.30 10.16
C LEU A 18 12.41 8.61 9.99
N ALA A 19 11.91 9.73 10.53
CA ALA A 19 12.61 11.01 10.49
C ALA A 19 13.97 10.96 11.21
N LEU A 20 14.04 10.30 12.37
CA LEU A 20 15.29 10.10 13.11
C LEU A 20 16.28 9.21 12.34
N VAL A 21 15.80 8.13 11.72
CA VAL A 21 16.63 7.26 10.87
C VAL A 21 17.18 8.03 9.68
N VAL A 22 16.34 8.80 8.99
CA VAL A 22 16.77 9.64 7.87
C VAL A 22 17.82 10.65 8.33
N TYR A 23 17.54 11.44 9.38
CA TYR A 23 18.47 12.44 9.88
C TYR A 23 19.81 11.84 10.31
N GLY A 24 19.79 10.75 11.08
CA GLY A 24 20.99 10.08 11.56
C GLY A 24 21.82 9.48 10.42
N SER A 25 21.18 8.74 9.52
CA SER A 25 21.86 8.10 8.39
C SER A 25 22.46 9.12 7.41
N PHE A 26 21.72 10.21 7.14
CA PHE A 26 22.18 11.30 6.30
C PHE A 26 23.37 12.03 6.92
N THR A 27 23.35 12.30 8.22
CA THR A 27 24.45 13.00 8.90
C THR A 27 25.75 12.18 8.90
N ILE A 28 25.65 10.85 8.93
CA ILE A 28 26.82 9.96 8.98
C ILE A 28 27.45 9.77 7.59
N CYS A 29 26.64 9.51 6.56
CA CYS A 29 27.13 9.10 5.22
C CYS A 29 26.30 9.70 4.06
N ASP A 30 25.63 10.85 4.25
CA ASP A 30 24.79 11.50 3.23
C ASP A 30 23.75 10.53 2.63
N MET A 31 23.36 10.69 1.38
CA MET A 31 22.42 9.82 0.65
C MET A 31 22.87 8.36 0.60
N TYR A 32 24.18 8.09 0.67
CA TYR A 32 24.67 6.72 0.75
C TYR A 32 24.32 6.08 2.10
N GLY A 33 24.40 6.85 3.19
CA GLY A 33 23.93 6.44 4.51
C GLY A 33 22.44 6.11 4.53
N VAL A 34 21.60 6.95 3.91
CA VAL A 34 20.15 6.69 3.77
C VAL A 34 19.90 5.40 2.99
N SER A 35 20.67 5.17 1.91
CA SER A 35 20.59 3.95 1.10
C SER A 35 20.95 2.70 1.91
N LEU A 36 22.01 2.77 2.72
CA LEU A 36 22.40 1.67 3.62
C LEU A 36 21.38 1.44 4.73
N ALA A 37 20.77 2.50 5.27
CA ALA A 37 19.69 2.38 6.24
C ALA A 37 18.48 1.64 5.66
N ALA A 38 18.14 1.88 4.39
CA ALA A 38 17.10 1.14 3.69
C ALA A 38 17.40 -0.36 3.58
N ILE A 39 18.65 -0.72 3.26
CA ILE A 39 19.11 -2.13 3.22
C ILE A 39 19.07 -2.74 4.64
N GLY A 40 19.54 -2.01 5.64
CA GLY A 40 19.49 -2.44 7.04
C GLY A 40 18.06 -2.72 7.51
N PHE A 41 17.11 -1.86 7.12
CA PHE A 41 15.69 -2.02 7.42
C PHE A 41 15.10 -3.32 6.83
N LEU A 42 15.60 -3.76 5.67
CA LEU A 42 15.19 -5.00 5.00
C LEU A 42 16.12 -6.20 5.30
N SER A 43 17.10 -6.05 6.19
CA SER A 43 18.11 -7.10 6.45
C SER A 43 17.53 -8.41 6.99
N ASN A 44 16.37 -8.34 7.65
CA ASN A 44 15.62 -9.46 8.20
C ASN A 44 14.33 -9.75 7.41
N LEU A 45 14.28 -9.37 6.12
CA LEU A 45 13.11 -9.51 5.26
C LEU A 45 12.54 -10.94 5.24
N ALA A 46 13.39 -11.97 5.24
CA ALA A 46 12.94 -13.36 5.25
C ALA A 46 12.06 -13.69 6.47
N THR A 47 12.46 -13.24 7.66
CA THR A 47 11.66 -13.37 8.88
C THR A 47 10.39 -12.53 8.79
N GLY A 48 10.49 -11.29 8.30
CA GLY A 48 9.33 -10.40 8.12
C GLY A 48 8.27 -11.00 7.21
N LEU A 49 8.65 -11.54 6.05
CA LEU A 49 7.74 -12.22 5.13
C LEU A 49 7.17 -13.51 5.72
N THR A 50 7.95 -14.25 6.50
CA THR A 50 7.47 -15.49 7.13
C THR A 50 6.32 -15.22 8.10
N ILE A 51 6.43 -14.17 8.93
CA ILE A 51 5.37 -13.80 9.87
C ILE A 51 4.18 -13.12 9.19
N ASP A 52 4.39 -12.44 8.06
CA ASP A 52 3.31 -11.83 7.27
C ASP A 52 2.47 -12.91 6.57
N VAL A 53 3.13 -13.83 5.85
CA VAL A 53 2.48 -14.96 5.14
C VAL A 53 1.79 -15.93 6.11
N TYR A 54 2.25 -16.02 7.36
CA TYR A 54 1.58 -16.79 8.40
C TYR A 54 0.10 -16.42 8.57
N GLY A 55 -0.26 -15.13 8.47
CA GLY A 55 -1.65 -14.68 8.68
C GLY A 55 -2.65 -15.26 7.66
N PRO A 56 -2.46 -15.02 6.35
CA PRO A 56 -3.33 -15.58 5.31
C PRO A 56 -3.41 -17.11 5.29
N VAL A 57 -2.36 -17.81 5.77
CA VAL A 57 -2.39 -19.27 5.90
C VAL A 57 -3.35 -19.68 7.03
N CYS A 58 -3.32 -18.99 8.17
CA CYS A 58 -4.22 -19.25 9.29
C CYS A 58 -5.68 -18.89 8.98
N ASP A 59 -5.93 -17.79 8.27
CA ASP A 59 -7.27 -17.40 7.81
C ASP A 59 -7.89 -18.49 6.93
N ASN A 60 -7.15 -18.95 5.90
CA ASN A 60 -7.59 -20.05 5.03
C ASN A 60 -7.83 -21.36 5.81
N ALA A 61 -6.97 -21.68 6.79
CA ALA A 61 -7.17 -22.85 7.64
C ALA A 61 -8.47 -22.76 8.44
N GLY A 62 -8.80 -21.57 8.95
CA GLY A 62 -10.06 -21.30 9.62
C GLY A 62 -11.28 -21.41 8.70
N GLY A 63 -11.20 -20.85 7.50
CA GLY A 63 -12.25 -21.00 6.48
C GLY A 63 -12.48 -22.47 6.08
N ILE A 64 -11.42 -23.26 5.92
CA ILE A 64 -11.52 -24.70 5.66
C ILE A 64 -12.16 -25.43 6.84
N ALA A 65 -11.78 -25.10 8.08
CA ALA A 65 -12.35 -25.72 9.28
C ALA A 65 -13.86 -25.49 9.38
N GLU A 66 -14.32 -24.27 9.08
CA GLU A 66 -15.74 -23.91 9.03
C GLU A 66 -16.48 -24.66 7.91
N MET A 67 -15.94 -24.63 6.68
CA MET A 67 -16.57 -25.29 5.52
C MET A 67 -16.60 -26.82 5.61
N ALA A 68 -15.70 -27.42 6.39
CA ALA A 68 -15.63 -28.86 6.62
C ALA A 68 -16.39 -29.32 7.89
N GLU A 69 -17.11 -28.42 8.56
CA GLU A 69 -17.90 -28.70 9.77
C GLU A 69 -17.07 -29.39 10.87
N LEU A 70 -15.81 -28.97 11.04
CA LEU A 70 -14.94 -29.52 12.08
C LEU A 70 -15.41 -29.10 13.48
N GLU A 71 -14.88 -29.79 14.50
CA GLU A 71 -15.19 -29.51 15.90
C GLU A 71 -14.92 -28.03 16.25
N PRO A 72 -15.78 -27.36 17.04
CA PRO A 72 -15.66 -25.93 17.35
C PRO A 72 -14.29 -25.52 17.93
N TYR A 73 -13.64 -26.41 18.68
CA TYR A 73 -12.30 -26.18 19.21
C TYR A 73 -11.25 -25.94 18.12
N VAL A 74 -11.40 -26.54 16.93
CA VAL A 74 -10.51 -26.29 15.78
C VAL A 74 -10.68 -24.84 15.32
N ARG A 75 -11.93 -24.36 15.20
CA ARG A 75 -12.23 -22.98 14.81
C ARG A 75 -11.69 -21.97 15.83
N GLU A 76 -11.91 -22.22 17.12
CA GLU A 76 -11.36 -21.39 18.21
C GLU A 76 -9.83 -21.28 18.13
N LYS A 77 -9.13 -22.37 17.78
CA LYS A 77 -7.68 -22.33 17.57
C LYS A 77 -7.30 -21.53 16.34
N THR A 78 -7.97 -21.74 15.20
CA THR A 78 -7.67 -20.99 13.97
C THR A 78 -7.96 -19.50 14.13
N ASP A 79 -9.00 -19.11 14.85
CA ASP A 79 -9.35 -17.71 15.10
C ASP A 79 -8.30 -17.01 15.98
N ALA A 80 -7.75 -17.72 16.98
CA ALA A 80 -6.65 -17.20 17.77
C ALA A 80 -5.38 -16.99 16.92
N LEU A 81 -5.12 -17.89 15.96
CA LEU A 81 -3.98 -17.78 15.05
C LEU A 81 -4.18 -16.66 14.01
N ASP A 82 -5.39 -16.51 13.46
CA ASP A 82 -5.76 -15.45 12.52
C ASP A 82 -5.70 -14.07 13.17
N ALA A 83 -6.17 -13.93 14.41
CA ALA A 83 -6.02 -12.67 15.16
C ALA A 83 -4.55 -12.23 15.32
N ALA A 84 -3.65 -13.20 15.55
CA ALA A 84 -2.21 -12.93 15.53
C ALA A 84 -1.71 -12.57 14.12
N GLY A 85 -2.20 -13.28 13.10
CA GLY A 85 -1.94 -13.03 11.67
C GLY A 85 -2.30 -11.62 11.22
N ASN A 86 -3.45 -11.11 11.64
CA ASN A 86 -3.87 -9.73 11.36
C ASN A 86 -2.90 -8.70 11.94
N THR A 87 -2.31 -9.00 13.11
CA THR A 87 -1.28 -8.15 13.73
C THR A 87 0.03 -8.23 12.96
N THR A 88 0.48 -9.43 12.54
CA THR A 88 1.72 -9.58 11.78
C THR A 88 1.60 -8.99 10.37
N ALA A 89 0.43 -9.03 9.75
CA ALA A 89 0.15 -8.37 8.48
C ALA A 89 0.27 -6.84 8.60
N ALA A 90 -0.24 -6.25 9.68
CA ALA A 90 -0.07 -4.81 9.95
C ALA A 90 1.42 -4.44 10.15
N ILE A 91 2.18 -5.29 10.85
CA ILE A 91 3.64 -5.13 10.99
C ILE A 91 4.32 -5.22 9.62
N GLY A 92 3.96 -6.20 8.79
CA GLY A 92 4.48 -6.39 7.43
C GLY A 92 4.25 -5.17 6.54
N LYS A 93 3.03 -4.62 6.55
CA LYS A 93 2.71 -3.35 5.86
C LYS A 93 3.55 -2.19 6.37
N GLY A 94 3.71 -2.06 7.70
CA GLY A 94 4.57 -1.05 8.31
C GLY A 94 6.03 -1.16 7.84
N PHE A 95 6.54 -2.39 7.73
CA PHE A 95 7.88 -2.65 7.20
C PHE A 95 7.99 -2.25 5.71
N ALA A 96 6.99 -2.59 4.90
CA ALA A 96 6.95 -2.20 3.49
C ALA A 96 6.92 -0.67 3.32
N ILE A 97 6.11 0.04 4.12
CA ILE A 97 6.00 1.51 4.07
C ILE A 97 7.32 2.17 4.48
N GLY A 98 7.91 1.76 5.60
CA GLY A 98 9.16 2.32 6.11
C GLY A 98 10.33 2.12 5.14
N SER A 99 10.50 0.90 4.63
CA SER A 99 11.54 0.58 3.64
C SER A 99 11.31 1.33 2.32
N ALA A 100 10.07 1.35 1.81
CA ALA A 100 9.73 2.09 0.61
C ALA A 100 10.03 3.59 0.75
N ALA A 101 9.81 4.17 1.94
CA ALA A 101 10.12 5.57 2.19
C ALA A 101 11.63 5.86 2.15
N LEU A 102 12.44 5.02 2.81
CA LEU A 102 13.90 5.16 2.80
C LEU A 102 14.49 4.93 1.40
N VAL A 103 14.04 3.90 0.69
CA VAL A 103 14.45 3.63 -0.69
C VAL A 103 14.03 4.76 -1.62
N SER A 104 12.82 5.30 -1.48
CA SER A 104 12.35 6.42 -2.29
C SER A 104 13.20 7.67 -2.07
N LEU A 105 13.60 7.96 -0.83
CA LEU A 105 14.50 9.07 -0.53
C LEU A 105 15.90 8.86 -1.13
N ALA A 106 16.44 7.64 -1.03
CA ALA A 106 17.70 7.27 -1.66
C ALA A 106 17.65 7.40 -3.19
N LEU A 107 16.57 6.92 -3.83
CA LEU A 107 16.34 7.05 -5.27
C LEU A 107 16.15 8.51 -5.70
N PHE A 108 15.51 9.33 -4.87
CA PHE A 108 15.41 10.77 -5.09
C PHE A 108 16.79 11.44 -5.05
N GLY A 109 17.63 11.10 -4.08
CA GLY A 109 19.03 11.53 -4.05
C GLY A 109 19.79 11.11 -5.30
N ALA A 110 19.66 9.85 -5.72
CA ALA A 110 20.27 9.35 -6.95
C ALA A 110 19.75 10.07 -8.21
N PHE A 111 18.46 10.40 -8.26
CA PHE A 111 17.84 11.18 -9.33
C PHE A 111 18.45 12.59 -9.44
N VAL A 112 18.58 13.30 -8.32
CA VAL A 112 19.21 14.63 -8.28
C VAL A 112 20.66 14.55 -8.77
N THR A 113 21.43 13.58 -8.26
CA THR A 113 22.83 13.36 -8.68
C THR A 113 22.93 13.04 -10.17
N ARG A 114 22.02 12.22 -10.70
CA ARG A 114 22.02 11.86 -12.13
C ARG A 114 21.77 13.09 -13.02
N ILE A 115 20.93 14.01 -12.58
CA ILE A 115 20.63 15.25 -13.32
C ILE A 115 21.79 16.23 -13.26
N ARG A 116 22.43 16.41 -12.09
CA ARG A 116 23.66 17.21 -11.96
C ARG A 116 24.69 16.77 -12.99
N HIS A 117 25.01 15.47 -13.01
CA HIS A 117 25.96 14.91 -13.97
C HIS A 117 25.47 15.03 -15.42
N SER A 118 24.17 14.92 -15.70
CA SER A 118 23.66 15.05 -17.07
C SER A 118 23.64 16.49 -17.60
N SER A 119 23.67 17.47 -16.71
CA SER A 119 23.61 18.89 -17.01
C SER A 119 24.97 19.57 -16.89
N ASN A 120 26.07 18.81 -16.81
CA ASN A 120 27.42 19.32 -16.55
C ASN A 120 27.46 20.25 -15.32
N ASP A 121 26.77 19.83 -14.27
CA ASP A 121 26.60 20.56 -13.00
C ASP A 121 25.86 21.90 -13.13
N GLU A 122 25.13 22.20 -14.21
CA GLU A 122 24.34 23.45 -14.28
C GLU A 122 23.06 23.40 -13.42
N LEU A 123 22.45 22.22 -13.27
CA LEU A 123 21.20 22.05 -12.53
C LEU A 123 21.45 21.40 -11.16
N PHE A 124 20.73 21.88 -10.15
CA PHE A 124 20.70 21.36 -8.78
C PHE A 124 22.03 21.38 -8.02
N GLN A 125 23.01 22.24 -8.34
CA GLN A 125 24.30 22.32 -7.61
C GLN A 125 24.14 22.31 -6.08
N ASP A 126 23.30 23.21 -5.56
CA ASP A 126 23.02 23.34 -4.12
C ASP A 126 21.86 22.45 -3.63
N GLY A 127 21.33 21.59 -4.50
CA GLY A 127 20.19 20.71 -4.23
C GLY A 127 18.89 21.23 -4.83
N VAL A 128 17.78 20.65 -4.39
CA VAL A 128 16.45 20.99 -4.87
C VAL A 128 15.88 22.13 -4.03
N ASN A 129 15.73 23.31 -4.64
CA ASN A 129 15.14 24.46 -3.99
C ASN A 129 13.60 24.35 -3.93
N MET A 130 13.06 24.23 -2.73
CA MET A 130 11.60 24.15 -2.50
C MET A 130 10.87 25.47 -2.77
N LEU A 131 11.55 26.62 -2.73
CA LEU A 131 10.93 27.92 -3.02
C LEU A 131 10.84 28.22 -4.52
N GLN A 132 11.38 27.34 -5.36
CA GLN A 132 11.20 27.45 -6.79
C GLN A 132 9.75 27.18 -7.19
N PRO A 133 9.10 28.05 -8.00
CA PRO A 133 7.66 27.94 -8.28
C PRO A 133 7.21 26.59 -8.84
N LEU A 134 7.94 26.02 -9.81
CA LEU A 134 7.61 24.72 -10.40
C LEU A 134 7.76 23.58 -9.38
N THR A 135 8.84 23.57 -8.61
CA THR A 135 9.09 22.55 -7.57
C THR A 135 7.97 22.58 -6.53
N PHE A 136 7.59 23.76 -6.03
CA PHE A 136 6.54 23.88 -5.02
C PHE A 136 5.15 23.54 -5.56
N ALA A 137 4.82 23.96 -6.78
CA ALA A 137 3.54 23.63 -7.41
C ALA A 137 3.38 22.11 -7.54
N PHE A 138 4.43 21.42 -8.01
CA PHE A 138 4.39 19.97 -8.15
C PHE A 138 4.57 19.21 -6.84
N LEU A 139 5.11 19.82 -5.79
CA LEU A 139 5.08 19.28 -4.43
C LEU A 139 3.63 19.10 -3.94
N ILE A 140 2.78 20.11 -4.16
CA ILE A 140 1.35 20.06 -3.82
C ILE A 140 0.63 19.00 -4.67
N ILE A 141 0.87 18.99 -5.98
CA ILE A 141 0.28 18.00 -6.90
C ILE A 141 0.72 16.59 -6.51
N GLY A 142 2.00 16.39 -6.22
CA GLY A 142 2.57 15.12 -5.77
C GLY A 142 1.91 14.62 -4.50
N GLY A 143 1.66 15.49 -3.53
CA GLY A 143 0.95 15.15 -2.29
C GLY A 143 -0.50 14.70 -2.50
N MET A 144 -1.12 15.09 -3.60
CA MET A 144 -2.49 14.70 -3.96
C MET A 144 -2.58 13.34 -4.68
N ILE A 145 -1.50 12.90 -5.35
CA ILE A 145 -1.47 11.62 -6.10
C ILE A 145 -1.87 10.40 -5.23
N PRO A 146 -1.38 10.23 -4.00
CA PRO A 146 -1.75 9.08 -3.17
C PRO A 146 -3.24 9.07 -2.80
N PHE A 147 -3.84 10.25 -2.61
CA PHE A 147 -5.28 10.38 -2.35
C PHE A 147 -6.10 10.07 -3.60
N ALA A 148 -5.66 10.52 -4.77
CA ALA A 148 -6.28 10.14 -6.03
C ALA A 148 -6.19 8.63 -6.28
N PHE A 149 -5.05 8.01 -5.97
CA PHE A 149 -4.85 6.56 -6.03
C PHE A 149 -5.84 5.83 -5.12
N ALA A 150 -5.91 6.23 -3.85
CA ALA A 150 -6.82 5.65 -2.86
C ALA A 150 -8.29 5.81 -3.26
N ALA A 151 -8.68 6.96 -3.80
CA ALA A 151 -10.05 7.20 -4.27
C ALA A 151 -10.44 6.24 -5.41
N MET A 152 -9.54 5.99 -6.36
CA MET A 152 -9.79 5.03 -7.43
C MET A 152 -9.92 3.60 -6.89
N THR A 153 -8.98 3.13 -6.08
CA THR A 153 -8.99 1.76 -5.58
C THR A 153 -10.18 1.50 -4.65
N MET A 154 -10.51 2.43 -3.74
CA MET A 154 -11.69 2.32 -2.88
C MET A 154 -12.99 2.26 -3.68
N LYS A 155 -13.13 3.12 -4.71
CA LYS A 155 -14.31 3.12 -5.58
C LYS A 155 -14.45 1.79 -6.32
N SER A 156 -13.35 1.28 -6.89
CA SER A 156 -13.36 0.01 -7.62
C SER A 156 -13.76 -1.17 -6.72
N VAL A 157 -13.23 -1.22 -5.49
CA VAL A 157 -13.65 -2.22 -4.49
C VAL A 157 -15.14 -2.06 -4.13
N GLY A 158 -15.61 -0.83 -3.92
CA GLY A 158 -17.02 -0.57 -3.59
C GLY A 158 -18.00 -1.04 -4.67
N VAL A 159 -17.67 -0.82 -5.95
CA VAL A 159 -18.48 -1.30 -7.07
C VAL A 159 -18.49 -2.83 -7.15
N ALA A 160 -17.32 -3.48 -7.01
CA ALA A 160 -17.20 -4.93 -7.06
C ALA A 160 -17.92 -5.60 -5.87
N ALA A 161 -17.78 -5.03 -4.67
CA ALA A 161 -18.44 -5.53 -3.46
C ALA A 161 -19.96 -5.43 -3.56
N MET A 162 -20.50 -4.33 -4.11
CA MET A 162 -21.95 -4.20 -4.33
C MET A 162 -22.48 -5.26 -5.31
N GLN A 163 -21.74 -5.55 -6.37
CA GLN A 163 -22.09 -6.63 -7.30
C GLN A 163 -22.08 -7.99 -6.62
N MET A 164 -21.08 -8.25 -5.76
CA MET A 164 -21.00 -9.47 -4.97
C MET A 164 -22.21 -9.63 -4.02
N VAL A 165 -22.59 -8.56 -3.32
CA VAL A 165 -23.75 -8.57 -2.40
C VAL A 165 -25.03 -8.88 -3.16
N LEU A 166 -25.27 -8.23 -4.30
CA LEU A 166 -26.45 -8.47 -5.11
C LEU A 166 -26.49 -9.89 -5.69
N GLU A 167 -25.34 -10.46 -6.05
CA GLU A 167 -25.26 -11.83 -6.54
C GLU A 167 -25.54 -12.85 -5.43
N VAL A 168 -24.95 -12.68 -4.25
CA VAL A 168 -25.23 -13.54 -3.09
C VAL A 168 -26.70 -13.45 -2.70
N GLN A 169 -27.28 -12.24 -2.69
CA GLN A 169 -28.70 -12.04 -2.43
C GLN A 169 -29.57 -12.76 -3.47
N ARG A 170 -29.26 -12.61 -4.76
CA ARG A 170 -29.96 -13.30 -5.86
C ARG A 170 -29.92 -14.82 -5.67
N GLN A 171 -28.77 -15.38 -5.31
CA GLN A 171 -28.66 -16.83 -5.06
C GLN A 171 -29.54 -17.29 -3.89
N PHE A 172 -29.59 -16.53 -2.79
CA PHE A 172 -30.47 -16.88 -1.66
C PHE A 172 -31.96 -16.71 -1.98
N ASP A 173 -32.33 -15.69 -2.75
CA ASP A 173 -33.72 -15.43 -3.14
C ASP A 173 -34.24 -16.47 -4.16
N GLU A 174 -33.42 -16.85 -5.14
CA GLU A 174 -33.79 -17.83 -6.18
C GLU A 174 -33.67 -19.29 -5.71
N LYS A 175 -32.75 -19.58 -4.76
CA LYS A 175 -32.52 -20.92 -4.21
C LYS A 175 -32.65 -20.93 -2.68
N PRO A 176 -33.87 -20.89 -2.13
CA PRO A 176 -34.09 -20.84 -0.67
C PRO A 176 -33.48 -22.03 0.09
N HIS A 177 -33.38 -23.19 -0.57
CA HIS A 177 -32.80 -24.42 0.01
C HIS A 177 -31.31 -24.33 0.33
N LEU A 178 -30.60 -23.28 -0.12
CA LEU A 178 -29.21 -23.04 0.27
C LEU A 178 -29.05 -22.67 1.75
N LEU A 179 -30.11 -22.16 2.39
CA LEU A 179 -30.11 -21.77 3.81
C LEU A 179 -30.54 -22.90 4.75
N ASP A 180 -30.96 -24.05 4.20
CA ASP A 180 -31.33 -25.21 4.98
C ASP A 180 -30.09 -25.78 5.70
N ALA A 181 -30.27 -26.35 6.90
CA ALA A 181 -29.16 -26.90 7.69
C ALA A 181 -28.40 -28.05 6.99
N ASN A 182 -29.01 -28.68 5.97
CA ASN A 182 -28.39 -29.66 5.09
C ASN A 182 -28.80 -29.32 3.65
N PRO A 183 -28.11 -28.36 3.00
CA PRO A 183 -28.50 -27.91 1.67
C PRO A 183 -28.29 -29.05 0.66
N THR A 184 -29.33 -29.34 -0.13
CA THR A 184 -29.25 -30.35 -1.21
C THR A 184 -28.63 -29.77 -2.48
N GLU A 185 -28.63 -28.44 -2.61
CA GLU A 185 -28.02 -27.68 -3.69
C GLU A 185 -26.73 -27.00 -3.24
N ARG A 186 -25.79 -26.79 -4.17
CA ARG A 186 -24.55 -26.07 -3.90
C ARG A 186 -24.67 -24.60 -4.36
N PRO A 187 -24.08 -23.65 -3.60
CA PRO A 187 -23.93 -22.27 -4.07
C PRO A 187 -23.15 -22.21 -5.39
N ASP A 188 -23.44 -21.20 -6.20
CA ASP A 188 -22.68 -20.92 -7.42
C ASP A 188 -21.46 -20.05 -7.06
N TYR A 189 -20.35 -20.72 -6.77
CA TYR A 189 -19.07 -20.06 -6.48
C TYR A 189 -18.46 -19.39 -7.72
N ASP A 190 -18.69 -19.95 -8.91
CA ASP A 190 -18.09 -19.45 -10.15
C ASP A 190 -18.63 -18.06 -10.51
N ALA A 191 -19.92 -17.80 -10.25
CA ALA A 191 -20.50 -16.47 -10.41
C ALA A 191 -19.80 -15.42 -9.54
N CYS A 192 -19.57 -15.72 -8.26
CA CYS A 192 -18.84 -14.84 -7.34
C CYS A 192 -17.39 -14.63 -7.77
N ILE A 193 -16.69 -15.69 -8.17
CA ILE A 193 -15.31 -15.63 -8.68
C ILE A 193 -15.24 -14.77 -9.96
N ALA A 194 -16.21 -14.91 -10.87
CA ALA A 194 -16.25 -14.15 -12.11
C ALA A 194 -16.42 -12.65 -11.87
N ILE A 195 -17.25 -12.25 -10.89
CA ILE A 195 -17.45 -10.84 -10.51
C ILE A 195 -16.13 -10.22 -10.04
N SER A 196 -15.47 -10.83 -9.06
CA SER A 196 -14.22 -10.31 -8.48
C SER A 196 -13.07 -10.33 -9.49
N THR A 197 -12.98 -11.37 -10.32
CA THR A 197 -11.96 -11.50 -11.38
C THR A 197 -12.12 -10.43 -12.46
N LYS A 198 -13.35 -10.26 -12.99
CA LYS A 198 -13.61 -9.27 -14.04
C LYS A 198 -13.40 -7.84 -13.54
N ALA A 199 -13.83 -7.55 -12.31
CA ALA A 199 -13.64 -6.25 -11.70
C ALA A 199 -12.16 -5.95 -11.46
N SER A 200 -11.41 -6.86 -10.83
CA SER A 200 -9.99 -6.65 -10.53
C SER A 200 -9.14 -6.45 -11.79
N LEU A 201 -9.31 -7.28 -12.83
CA LEU A 201 -8.57 -7.15 -14.09
C LEU A 201 -8.84 -5.84 -14.83
N LYS A 202 -10.08 -5.34 -14.79
CA LYS A 202 -10.46 -4.09 -15.46
C LYS A 202 -9.99 -2.88 -14.65
N GLU A 203 -10.20 -2.90 -13.35
CA GLU A 203 -10.03 -1.75 -12.47
C GLU A 203 -8.59 -1.56 -11.98
N MET A 204 -7.69 -2.56 -12.14
CA MET A 204 -6.27 -2.39 -11.84
C MET A 204 -5.54 -1.48 -12.83
N VAL A 205 -6.06 -1.32 -14.06
CA VAL A 205 -5.38 -0.61 -15.14
C VAL A 205 -5.27 0.90 -14.87
N PRO A 206 -6.34 1.64 -14.50
CA PRO A 206 -6.24 3.08 -14.29
C PRO A 206 -5.30 3.52 -13.16
N PRO A 207 -5.33 2.92 -11.95
CA PRO A 207 -4.37 3.25 -10.90
C PRO A 207 -2.93 2.93 -11.30
N GLY A 208 -2.69 1.80 -11.97
CA GLY A 208 -1.35 1.42 -12.46
C GLY A 208 -0.84 2.39 -13.53
N ALA A 209 -1.68 2.75 -14.49
CA ALA A 209 -1.37 3.74 -15.52
C ALA A 209 -1.04 5.10 -14.89
N MET A 210 -1.80 5.55 -13.89
CA MET A 210 -1.51 6.80 -13.19
C MET A 210 -0.10 6.79 -12.58
N VAL A 211 0.28 5.74 -11.85
CA VAL A 211 1.60 5.67 -11.19
C VAL A 211 2.74 5.70 -12.23
N ILE A 212 2.58 5.00 -13.36
CA ILE A 212 3.61 4.93 -14.42
C ILE A 212 3.71 6.25 -15.19
N PHE A 213 2.58 6.79 -15.64
CA PHE A 213 2.57 7.95 -16.54
C PHE A 213 2.80 9.28 -15.81
N THR A 214 2.43 9.41 -14.54
CA THR A 214 2.56 10.68 -13.80
C THR A 214 3.99 11.26 -13.82
N PRO A 215 5.06 10.53 -13.45
CA PRO A 215 6.42 11.07 -13.53
C PRO A 215 6.89 11.31 -14.98
N LEU A 216 6.46 10.47 -15.94
CA LEU A 216 6.82 10.61 -17.36
C LEU A 216 6.23 11.89 -17.97
N LEU A 217 4.92 12.09 -17.82
CA LEU A 217 4.24 13.28 -18.33
C LEU A 217 4.75 14.55 -17.63
N THR A 218 4.97 14.48 -16.32
CA THR A 218 5.54 15.61 -15.56
C THR A 218 6.93 15.97 -16.08
N GLY A 219 7.80 14.98 -16.31
CA GLY A 219 9.14 15.20 -16.84
C GLY A 219 9.15 15.76 -18.26
N ILE A 220 8.30 15.23 -19.15
CA ILE A 220 8.24 15.66 -20.55
C ILE A 220 7.70 17.08 -20.69
N PHE A 221 6.65 17.44 -19.96
CA PHE A 221 5.96 18.73 -20.14
C PHE A 221 6.48 19.85 -19.23
N PHE A 222 6.98 19.52 -18.02
CA PHE A 222 7.33 20.52 -17.00
C PHE A 222 8.78 20.40 -16.50
N GLY A 223 9.51 19.38 -16.96
CA GLY A 223 10.93 19.21 -16.69
C GLY A 223 11.24 18.65 -15.29
N VAL A 224 12.54 18.60 -15.01
CA VAL A 224 13.08 17.91 -13.82
C VAL A 224 12.72 18.57 -12.49
N TYR A 225 12.51 19.89 -12.47
CA TYR A 225 12.09 20.63 -11.28
C TYR A 225 10.69 20.21 -10.81
N ALA A 226 9.78 20.04 -11.76
CA ALA A 226 8.43 19.56 -11.50
C ALA A 226 8.46 18.10 -10.98
N VAL A 227 9.27 17.25 -11.60
CA VAL A 227 9.44 15.85 -11.13
C VAL A 227 9.99 15.80 -9.71
N SER A 228 10.98 16.64 -9.37
CA SER A 228 11.52 16.69 -8.02
C SER A 228 10.46 17.03 -6.97
N GLY A 229 9.63 18.04 -7.22
CA GLY A 229 8.51 18.39 -6.36
C GLY A 229 7.51 17.25 -6.23
N LEU A 230 7.09 16.69 -7.36
CA LEU A 230 6.15 15.57 -7.45
C LEU A 230 6.60 14.38 -6.59
N LEU A 231 7.86 13.95 -6.73
CA LEU A 231 8.41 12.80 -6.01
C LEU A 231 8.39 13.04 -4.49
N VAL A 232 8.88 14.19 -4.03
CA VAL A 232 8.90 14.51 -2.59
C VAL A 232 7.49 14.63 -2.01
N GLY A 233 6.58 15.30 -2.74
CA GLY A 233 5.19 15.45 -2.31
C GLY A 233 4.49 14.11 -2.18
N SER A 234 4.65 13.25 -3.19
CA SER A 234 4.06 11.91 -3.20
C SER A 234 4.61 11.03 -2.09
N LEU A 235 5.91 11.10 -1.81
CA LEU A 235 6.57 10.37 -0.72
C LEU A 235 5.96 10.74 0.64
N ILE A 236 5.93 12.03 0.98
CA ILE A 236 5.48 12.50 2.30
C ILE A 236 4.00 12.13 2.51
N ALA A 237 3.14 12.38 1.52
CA ALA A 237 1.73 12.07 1.62
C ALA A 237 1.44 10.55 1.67
N SER A 238 2.15 9.76 0.86
CA SER A 238 1.95 8.30 0.83
C SER A 238 2.26 7.65 2.16
N VAL A 239 3.34 8.05 2.83
CA VAL A 239 3.73 7.46 4.12
C VAL A 239 2.65 7.67 5.17
N GLN A 240 2.09 8.89 5.27
CA GLN A 240 1.01 9.18 6.22
C GLN A 240 -0.25 8.38 5.90
N LEU A 241 -0.67 8.43 4.63
CA LEU A 241 -1.90 7.79 4.19
C LEU A 241 -1.82 6.27 4.36
N ALA A 242 -0.73 5.65 3.90
CA ALA A 242 -0.50 4.22 3.99
C ALA A 242 -0.44 3.75 5.46
N ALA A 243 0.28 4.46 6.33
CA ALA A 243 0.34 4.11 7.75
C ALA A 243 -1.03 4.20 8.43
N SER A 244 -1.85 5.19 8.05
CA SER A 244 -3.17 5.39 8.65
C SER A 244 -4.26 4.41 8.16
N MET A 245 -4.09 3.86 6.97
CA MET A 245 -5.07 2.97 6.33
C MET A 245 -4.75 1.48 6.44
N SER A 246 -3.58 1.14 7.00
CA SER A 246 -3.04 -0.23 7.04
C SER A 246 -3.56 -1.07 8.19
#